data_AF-P46225-F1
#
_entry.id   AF-P46225-F1
#
_cell.length_a   1.000
_cell.length_b   1.000
_cell.length_c   1.000
_cell.angle_alpha   90.00
_cell.angle_beta   90.00
_cell.angle_gamma   90.00
#
_symmetry.space_group_name_H-M   'P 1'
#
loop_
_entity.id
_entity.type
_entity.pdbx_description
1 polymer ?
#
loop_
_entity_poly.entity_id
_entity_poly.type
_entity_poly.pdbx_seq_one_letter_code
_entity_poly.pdbx_strand_id
1 'polypeptide(L)'
;MAARRPSPPPASPPPPRPRSTTTTRTTSSASAAPAAAQRLVAMAGSGKFFVGGNWKCNGTKESISKLVSDLNAATLESDVDVVVAPPFIYIDQVKSSLTDRIEVSAQNTWIGKGGAFTGEISAEQLVDIGCQWVILGHSERRHVIGEDDEFIGKKAAYALSQNLKVMACIGELLEEREAGKTFDVCFKQMKAFADNITDWTNVVIAYEPVWAIGTGKVASPEQAQEVHAAVRDWLKTNVSADVASTVRIIYGGSVNAANCAELAKKEDIDGFLVGGASLKGPDFATICNSVTSKKVTA
;
A
#
# COMPACT_ATOMS: atom_id res chain seq x y z
N MET A 1 11.43 -67.63 9.96
CA MET A 1 10.52 -67.26 11.07
C MET A 1 9.38 -66.44 10.49
N ALA A 2 8.17 -67.02 10.46
CA ALA A 2 6.96 -66.34 10.00
C ALA A 2 6.18 -65.84 11.21
N ALA A 3 5.71 -64.59 11.19
CA ALA A 3 4.68 -64.10 12.09
C ALA A 3 3.77 -63.13 11.34
N ARG A 4 2.47 -63.36 11.50
CA ARG A 4 1.35 -63.01 10.62
C ARG A 4 0.87 -61.56 10.82
N ARG A 5 0.36 -60.97 9.75
CA ARG A 5 -0.43 -59.72 9.76
C ARG A 5 -1.84 -59.96 10.34
N PRO A 6 -2.46 -58.99 11.04
CA PRO A 6 -3.88 -59.03 11.39
C PRO A 6 -4.76 -58.50 10.24
N SER A 7 -5.95 -59.09 10.11
CA SER A 7 -7.00 -58.81 9.11
C SER A 7 -7.78 -57.52 9.40
N PRO A 8 -8.34 -56.84 8.37
CA PRO A 8 -9.12 -55.61 8.55
C PRO A 8 -10.59 -55.88 8.93
N PRO A 9 -11.29 -54.93 9.57
CA PRO A 9 -12.70 -55.04 9.93
C PRO A 9 -13.65 -54.80 8.73
N PRO A 10 -14.90 -55.30 8.79
CA PRO A 10 -15.87 -55.22 7.69
C PRO A 10 -16.51 -53.83 7.53
N ALA A 11 -16.87 -53.49 6.29
CA ALA A 11 -17.46 -52.20 5.89
C ALA A 11 -18.96 -52.11 6.19
N SER A 12 -19.40 -50.93 6.63
CA SER A 12 -20.80 -50.57 6.94
C SER A 12 -21.63 -50.31 5.66
N PRO A 13 -22.94 -50.63 5.65
CA PRO A 13 -23.81 -50.42 4.50
C PRO A 13 -24.25 -48.94 4.32
N PRO A 14 -24.59 -48.52 3.09
CA PRO A 14 -25.00 -47.14 2.80
C PRO A 14 -26.48 -46.87 3.18
N PRO A 15 -26.84 -45.64 3.59
CA PRO A 15 -28.23 -45.27 3.86
C PRO A 15 -29.03 -45.00 2.57
N PRO A 16 -30.37 -45.21 2.58
CA PRO A 16 -31.24 -45.10 1.40
C PRO A 16 -31.61 -43.66 1.02
N ARG A 17 -31.87 -43.43 -0.28
CA ARG A 17 -32.35 -42.16 -0.88
C ARG A 17 -33.83 -41.85 -0.57
N PRO A 18 -34.25 -40.57 -0.58
CA PRO A 18 -35.54 -40.14 -0.04
C PRO A 18 -36.70 -40.32 -1.03
N ARG A 19 -37.91 -40.59 -0.49
CA ARG A 19 -39.19 -40.59 -1.22
C ARG A 19 -39.93 -39.26 -1.02
N SER A 20 -40.45 -38.71 -2.11
CA SER A 20 -41.35 -37.57 -2.16
C SER A 20 -42.75 -37.93 -1.67
N THR A 21 -43.39 -37.03 -0.92
CA THR A 21 -44.85 -37.02 -0.72
C THR A 21 -45.35 -35.57 -0.67
N THR A 22 -46.50 -35.36 -1.32
CA THR A 22 -47.13 -34.07 -1.62
C THR A 22 -48.26 -33.76 -0.62
N THR A 23 -48.49 -32.46 -0.37
CA THR A 23 -49.74 -31.81 0.10
C THR A 23 -50.07 -31.92 1.60
N THR A 24 -50.21 -30.86 2.40
CA THR A 24 -51.34 -29.89 2.40
C THR A 24 -51.11 -28.76 3.43
N ARG A 25 -51.72 -27.60 3.16
CA ARG A 25 -51.69 -26.31 3.90
C ARG A 25 -52.03 -26.41 5.39
N THR A 26 -51.25 -25.73 6.22
CA THR A 26 -51.73 -25.04 7.43
C THR A 26 -51.06 -23.67 7.54
N THR A 27 -51.87 -22.68 7.86
CA THR A 27 -51.54 -21.25 7.98
C THR A 27 -50.90 -20.96 9.34
N SER A 28 -49.71 -20.36 9.36
CA SER A 28 -49.23 -19.63 10.54
C SER A 28 -48.43 -18.41 10.11
N SER A 29 -48.87 -17.25 10.59
CA SER A 29 -48.25 -15.94 10.44
C SER A 29 -46.83 -15.93 11.03
N ALA A 30 -45.82 -15.81 10.17
CA ALA A 30 -44.46 -15.51 10.57
C ALA A 30 -44.09 -14.11 10.07
N SER A 31 -43.97 -13.19 11.03
CA SER A 31 -43.37 -11.87 10.86
C SER A 31 -41.96 -12.03 10.27
N ALA A 32 -41.75 -11.47 9.08
CA ALA A 32 -40.43 -11.35 8.48
C ALA A 32 -39.68 -10.21 9.19
N ALA A 33 -38.61 -10.55 9.90
CA ALA A 33 -37.63 -9.58 10.36
C ALA A 33 -36.97 -8.91 9.14
N PRO A 34 -36.69 -7.60 9.17
CA PRO A 34 -36.02 -6.95 8.07
C PRO A 34 -34.58 -7.47 7.97
N ALA A 35 -34.18 -7.90 6.77
CA ALA A 35 -32.79 -8.20 6.47
C ALA A 35 -31.93 -6.96 6.78
N ALA A 36 -30.88 -7.14 7.58
CA ALA A 36 -29.90 -6.09 7.84
C ALA A 36 -29.26 -5.67 6.51
N ALA A 37 -29.58 -4.47 6.04
CA ALA A 37 -28.94 -3.88 4.88
C ALA A 37 -27.44 -3.69 5.20
N GLN A 38 -26.59 -4.51 4.58
CA GLN A 38 -25.15 -4.31 4.60
C GLN A 38 -24.86 -2.95 3.92
N ARG A 39 -24.41 -1.97 4.70
CA ARG A 39 -23.96 -0.68 4.18
C ARG A 39 -22.65 -0.90 3.44
N LEU A 40 -22.63 -0.57 2.14
CA LEU A 40 -21.40 -0.44 1.35
C LEU A 40 -20.43 0.50 2.06
N VAL A 41 -19.19 0.06 2.28
CA VAL A 41 -18.08 0.99 2.56
C VAL A 41 -17.59 1.51 1.21
N ALA A 42 -18.18 2.61 0.76
CA ALA A 42 -17.65 3.34 -0.39
C ALA A 42 -16.33 3.99 0.01
N MET A 43 -15.36 4.01 -0.90
CA MET A 43 -14.15 4.77 -0.67
C MET A 43 -14.44 6.26 -0.60
N ALA A 44 -13.85 6.94 0.39
CA ALA A 44 -13.88 8.39 0.41
C ALA A 44 -13.08 8.97 -0.78
N GLY A 45 -11.99 8.28 -1.18
CA GLY A 45 -11.23 8.56 -2.39
C GLY A 45 -11.79 7.85 -3.64
N SER A 46 -11.81 8.53 -4.77
CA SER A 46 -12.15 7.97 -6.08
C SER A 46 -10.96 7.28 -6.78
N GLY A 47 -9.76 7.40 -6.22
CA GLY A 47 -8.53 6.87 -6.81
C GLY A 47 -8.46 5.34 -6.84
N LYS A 48 -7.87 4.79 -7.91
CA LYS A 48 -7.56 3.36 -8.03
C LYS A 48 -6.60 2.94 -6.92
N PHE A 49 -6.83 1.76 -6.32
CA PHE A 49 -5.99 1.24 -5.23
C PHE A 49 -4.51 1.22 -5.63
N PHE A 50 -3.61 1.63 -4.73
CA PHE A 50 -2.18 1.76 -5.06
C PHE A 50 -1.30 0.98 -4.08
N VAL A 51 -0.44 0.10 -4.60
CA VAL A 51 0.50 -0.66 -3.77
C VAL A 51 1.92 -0.44 -4.25
N GLY A 52 2.70 0.29 -3.45
CA GLY A 52 4.13 0.47 -3.60
C GLY A 52 4.91 -0.55 -2.77
N GLY A 53 5.96 -1.15 -3.32
CA GLY A 53 6.91 -1.99 -2.60
C GLY A 53 8.24 -1.29 -2.43
N ASN A 54 8.53 -0.78 -1.24
CA ASN A 54 9.81 -0.16 -0.93
C ASN A 54 10.83 -1.22 -0.47
N TRP A 55 11.78 -1.56 -1.34
CA TRP A 55 12.81 -2.56 -1.05
C TRP A 55 13.90 -2.02 -0.13
N LYS A 56 13.95 -0.70 0.09
CA LYS A 56 14.94 0.00 0.90
C LYS A 56 16.37 -0.37 0.48
N CYS A 57 17.33 -0.30 1.41
CA CYS A 57 18.71 -0.73 1.18
C CYS A 57 18.86 -2.27 1.29
N ASN A 58 18.11 -3.03 0.48
CA ASN A 58 18.20 -4.49 0.45
C ASN A 58 18.33 -5.04 -0.97
N GLY A 59 18.93 -6.23 -1.05
CA GLY A 59 19.00 -7.02 -2.27
C GLY A 59 20.41 -7.18 -2.83
N THR A 60 20.57 -8.25 -3.59
CA THR A 60 21.71 -8.57 -4.44
C THR A 60 21.18 -8.87 -5.85
N LYS A 61 22.06 -8.97 -6.86
CA LYS A 61 21.62 -9.35 -8.22
C LYS A 61 20.80 -10.65 -8.22
N GLU A 62 21.27 -11.67 -7.50
CA GLU A 62 20.61 -12.97 -7.43
C GLU A 62 19.25 -12.89 -6.70
N SER A 63 19.20 -12.28 -5.52
CA SER A 63 17.95 -12.17 -4.76
C SER A 63 16.90 -11.32 -5.48
N ILE A 64 17.33 -10.29 -6.22
CA ILE A 64 16.45 -9.44 -7.03
C ILE A 64 15.96 -10.19 -8.27
N SER A 65 16.81 -10.93 -8.97
CA SER A 65 16.35 -11.78 -10.08
C SER A 65 15.30 -12.79 -9.62
N LYS A 66 15.48 -13.39 -8.43
CA LYS A 66 14.47 -14.26 -7.84
C LYS A 66 13.18 -13.52 -7.53
N LEU A 67 13.25 -12.35 -6.88
CA LEU A 67 12.08 -11.54 -6.56
C LEU A 67 11.31 -11.13 -7.81
N VAL A 68 12.01 -10.65 -8.85
CA VAL A 68 11.40 -10.29 -10.14
C VAL A 68 10.74 -11.50 -10.80
N SER A 69 11.35 -12.68 -10.75
CA SER A 69 10.73 -13.92 -11.25
C SER A 69 9.43 -14.26 -10.50
N ASP A 70 9.44 -14.15 -9.16
CA ASP A 70 8.26 -14.42 -8.33
C ASP A 70 7.15 -13.38 -8.62
N LEU A 71 7.50 -12.11 -8.84
CA LEU A 71 6.56 -11.05 -9.20
C LEU A 71 5.96 -11.23 -10.61
N ASN A 72 6.78 -11.62 -11.60
CA ASN A 72 6.30 -11.90 -12.96
C ASN A 72 5.37 -13.12 -13.03
N ALA A 73 5.56 -14.10 -12.13
CA ALA A 73 4.71 -15.28 -12.05
C ALA A 73 3.37 -15.02 -11.34
N ALA A 74 3.24 -13.89 -10.63
CA ALA A 74 2.03 -13.56 -9.89
C ALA A 74 0.92 -13.05 -10.82
N THR A 75 -0.31 -13.49 -10.55
CA THR A 75 -1.50 -12.86 -11.14
C THR A 75 -1.96 -11.73 -10.23
N LEU A 76 -1.96 -10.52 -10.77
CA LEU A 76 -2.37 -9.31 -10.06
C LEU A 76 -3.76 -8.87 -10.55
N GLU A 77 -4.61 -8.46 -9.61
CA GLU A 77 -5.90 -7.84 -9.93
C GLU A 77 -5.72 -6.64 -10.87
N SER A 78 -6.70 -6.37 -11.74
CA SER A 78 -6.58 -5.31 -12.75
C SER A 78 -6.78 -3.90 -12.18
N ASP A 79 -7.52 -3.78 -11.08
CA ASP A 79 -7.92 -2.52 -10.45
C ASP A 79 -6.97 -2.06 -9.33
N VAL A 80 -5.70 -2.43 -9.41
CA VAL A 80 -4.62 -1.91 -8.55
C VAL A 80 -3.47 -1.35 -9.38
N ASP A 81 -2.96 -0.18 -9.02
CA ASP A 81 -1.66 0.30 -9.51
C ASP A 81 -0.56 -0.29 -8.63
N VAL A 82 0.45 -0.90 -9.25
CA VAL A 82 1.52 -1.60 -8.53
C VAL A 82 2.85 -0.99 -8.93
N VAL A 83 3.64 -0.64 -7.92
CA VAL A 83 4.94 0.01 -8.08
C VAL A 83 5.97 -0.69 -7.20
N VAL A 84 7.19 -0.89 -7.70
CA VAL A 84 8.31 -1.37 -6.86
C VAL A 84 9.47 -0.38 -6.87
N ALA A 85 10.14 -0.21 -5.73
CA ALA A 85 11.23 0.72 -5.56
C ALA A 85 12.54 -0.01 -5.19
N PRO A 86 13.31 -0.52 -6.16
CA PRO A 86 14.63 -1.10 -5.93
C PRO A 86 15.68 -0.06 -5.51
N PRO A 87 16.81 -0.47 -4.90
CA PRO A 87 17.99 0.38 -4.80
C PRO A 87 18.45 0.85 -6.19
N PHE A 88 19.04 2.06 -6.28
CA PHE A 88 19.44 2.68 -7.55
C PHE A 88 20.23 1.74 -8.47
N ILE A 89 21.20 1.02 -7.91
CA ILE A 89 22.10 0.12 -8.65
C ILE A 89 21.41 -1.09 -9.29
N TYR A 90 20.14 -1.32 -8.97
CA TYR A 90 19.34 -2.43 -9.49
C TYR A 90 18.13 -1.98 -10.33
N ILE A 91 17.92 -0.67 -10.50
CA ILE A 91 16.81 -0.15 -11.33
C ILE A 91 16.88 -0.73 -12.74
N ASP A 92 18.05 -0.70 -13.38
CA ASP A 92 18.24 -1.22 -14.74
C ASP A 92 17.90 -2.71 -14.86
N GLN A 93 18.41 -3.51 -13.91
CA GLN A 93 18.12 -4.95 -13.83
C GLN A 93 16.61 -5.21 -13.68
N VAL A 94 15.93 -4.45 -12.83
CA VAL A 94 14.49 -4.60 -12.60
C VAL A 94 13.71 -4.16 -13.84
N LYS A 95 14.01 -2.99 -14.41
CA LYS A 95 13.36 -2.48 -15.63
C LYS A 95 13.51 -3.41 -16.82
N SER A 96 14.65 -4.08 -16.94
CA SER A 96 14.94 -5.00 -18.05
C SER A 96 14.24 -6.36 -17.95
N SER A 97 13.68 -6.72 -16.79
CA SER A 97 13.16 -8.08 -16.55
C SER A 97 11.79 -8.14 -15.88
N LEU A 98 11.32 -7.08 -15.25
CA LEU A 98 10.00 -7.01 -14.64
C LEU A 98 8.92 -6.77 -15.70
N THR A 99 7.77 -7.40 -15.52
CA THR A 99 6.57 -7.14 -16.33
C THR A 99 6.23 -5.65 -16.34
N ASP A 100 5.78 -5.16 -17.50
CA ASP A 100 5.25 -3.81 -17.70
C ASP A 100 3.96 -3.53 -16.89
N ARG A 101 3.34 -4.57 -16.33
CA ARG A 101 2.23 -4.45 -15.37
C ARG A 101 2.63 -3.73 -14.08
N ILE A 102 3.90 -3.75 -13.71
CA ILE A 102 4.42 -3.15 -12.48
C ILE A 102 5.34 -1.99 -12.85
N GLU A 103 4.97 -0.77 -12.43
CA GLU A 103 5.81 0.41 -12.64
C GLU A 103 7.01 0.40 -11.68
N VAL A 104 8.08 1.12 -12.03
CA VAL A 104 9.29 1.19 -11.21
C VAL A 104 9.48 2.59 -10.64
N SER A 105 9.83 2.63 -9.36
CA SER A 105 10.14 3.82 -8.60
C SER A 105 11.61 3.87 -8.19
N ALA A 106 12.17 5.07 -8.08
CA ALA A 106 13.36 5.28 -7.28
C ALA A 106 13.03 5.54 -5.80
N GLN A 107 13.97 5.27 -4.91
CA GLN A 107 13.80 5.50 -3.46
C GLN A 107 14.13 6.93 -3.00
N ASN A 108 14.66 7.77 -3.90
CA ASN A 108 14.95 9.19 -3.69
C ASN A 108 15.33 9.84 -5.04
N THR A 109 15.36 11.17 -5.10
CA THR A 109 16.02 11.94 -6.19
C THR A 109 16.59 13.26 -5.65
N TRP A 110 17.48 13.89 -6.42
CA TRP A 110 18.04 15.21 -6.10
C TRP A 110 17.00 16.32 -6.19
N ILE A 111 17.23 17.43 -5.47
CA ILE A 111 16.32 18.59 -5.39
C ILE A 111 16.18 19.37 -6.70
N GLY A 112 17.10 19.18 -7.66
CA GLY A 112 17.14 19.97 -8.88
C GLY A 112 17.89 19.28 -10.00
N LYS A 113 18.28 20.09 -10.99
CA LYS A 113 19.00 19.63 -12.18
C LYS A 113 20.32 18.94 -11.81
N GLY A 114 20.65 17.88 -12.55
CA GLY A 114 21.95 17.21 -12.44
C GLY A 114 23.15 18.17 -12.62
N GLY A 115 24.29 17.81 -12.03
CA GLY A 115 25.48 18.67 -12.00
C GLY A 115 26.53 18.17 -11.02
N ALA A 116 27.23 19.10 -10.36
CA ALA A 116 28.31 18.80 -9.41
C ALA A 116 27.79 18.33 -8.03
N PHE A 117 27.04 17.23 -8.01
CA PHE A 117 26.40 16.65 -6.82
C PHE A 117 26.83 15.18 -6.65
N THR A 118 28.09 14.98 -6.25
CA THR A 118 28.69 13.63 -6.15
C THR A 118 27.87 12.72 -5.25
N GLY A 119 27.40 11.60 -5.78
CA GLY A 119 26.62 10.58 -5.06
C GLY A 119 25.10 10.72 -5.21
N GLU A 120 24.60 11.85 -5.73
CA GLU A 120 23.18 12.07 -5.96
C GLU A 120 22.73 11.54 -7.33
N ILE A 121 21.44 11.21 -7.43
CA ILE A 121 20.76 10.80 -8.67
C ILE A 121 19.69 11.84 -8.99
N SER A 122 19.70 12.38 -10.20
CA SER A 122 18.77 13.43 -10.61
C SER A 122 17.45 12.85 -11.17
N ALA A 123 16.40 13.67 -11.19
CA ALA A 123 15.10 13.24 -11.71
C ALA A 123 15.18 12.88 -13.20
N GLU A 124 16.00 13.59 -13.99
CA GLU A 124 16.22 13.32 -15.41
C GLU A 124 16.88 11.96 -15.64
N GLN A 125 17.84 11.56 -14.79
CA GLN A 125 18.48 10.24 -14.88
C GLN A 125 17.47 9.11 -14.59
N LEU A 126 16.52 9.35 -13.66
CA LEU A 126 15.46 8.40 -13.36
C LEU A 126 14.46 8.26 -14.51
N VAL A 127 14.15 9.37 -15.19
CA VAL A 127 13.29 9.34 -16.38
C VAL A 127 13.99 8.60 -17.53
N ASP A 128 15.29 8.85 -17.73
CA ASP A 128 16.11 8.21 -18.77
C ASP A 128 16.15 6.69 -18.64
N ILE A 129 16.39 6.18 -17.42
CA ILE A 129 16.36 4.73 -17.14
C ILE A 129 14.94 4.13 -17.15
N GLY A 130 13.92 4.97 -17.31
CA GLY A 130 12.52 4.55 -17.41
C GLY A 130 11.85 4.26 -16.07
N CYS A 131 12.22 4.94 -14.98
CA CYS A 131 11.39 5.03 -13.79
C CYS A 131 10.17 5.93 -14.05
N GLN A 132 9.03 5.58 -13.45
CA GLN A 132 7.80 6.39 -13.50
C GLN A 132 7.61 7.17 -12.20
N TRP A 133 8.12 6.65 -11.09
CA TRP A 133 7.84 7.15 -9.74
C TRP A 133 9.10 7.49 -8.95
N VAL A 134 8.96 8.29 -7.92
CA VAL A 134 9.97 8.45 -6.87
C VAL A 134 9.32 8.54 -5.48
N ILE A 135 9.89 7.83 -4.50
CA ILE A 135 9.56 8.00 -3.08
C ILE A 135 10.32 9.20 -2.54
N LEU A 136 9.62 10.14 -1.90
CA LEU A 136 10.23 11.34 -1.31
C LEU A 136 9.75 11.58 0.12
N GLY A 137 10.66 12.05 0.97
CA GLY A 137 10.38 12.31 2.37
C GLY A 137 10.10 11.07 3.20
N HIS A 138 10.57 9.89 2.77
CA HIS A 138 10.46 8.66 3.57
C HIS A 138 11.06 8.89 4.97
N SER A 139 10.43 8.34 6.00
CA SER A 139 10.79 8.50 7.42
C SER A 139 12.29 8.28 7.69
N GLU A 140 12.89 7.24 7.10
CA GLU A 140 14.33 6.97 7.21
C GLU A 140 15.20 8.14 6.67
N ARG A 141 14.76 8.83 5.62
CA ARG A 141 15.49 10.02 5.11
C ARG A 141 15.28 11.24 6.01
N ARG A 142 14.07 11.45 6.53
CA ARG A 142 13.79 12.53 7.49
C ARG A 142 14.59 12.38 8.78
N HIS A 143 14.60 11.19 9.36
CA HIS A 143 15.08 10.99 10.73
C HIS A 143 16.48 10.39 10.85
N VAL A 144 17.01 9.73 9.81
CA VAL A 144 18.40 9.20 9.80
C VAL A 144 19.33 10.08 8.98
N ILE A 145 18.88 10.54 7.80
CA ILE A 145 19.69 11.42 6.92
C ILE A 145 19.53 12.90 7.31
N GLY A 146 18.37 13.29 7.82
CA GLY A 146 18.09 14.67 8.25
C GLY A 146 17.49 15.56 7.16
N GLU A 147 16.74 14.99 6.21
CA GLU A 147 16.02 15.80 5.21
C GLU A 147 14.86 16.57 5.85
N ASP A 148 14.88 17.90 5.72
CA ASP A 148 13.82 18.77 6.24
C ASP A 148 12.62 18.91 5.27
N ASP A 149 11.54 19.46 5.80
CA ASP A 149 10.26 19.59 5.09
C ASP A 149 10.37 20.44 3.81
N GLU A 150 11.09 21.56 3.86
CA GLU A 150 11.22 22.48 2.73
C GLU A 150 12.04 21.85 1.60
N PHE A 151 13.13 21.17 1.96
CA PHE A 151 13.98 20.44 1.03
C PHE A 151 13.19 19.32 0.31
N ILE A 152 12.37 18.58 1.05
CA ILE A 152 11.52 17.52 0.51
C ILE A 152 10.42 18.09 -0.40
N GLY A 153 9.78 19.20 -0.01
CA GLY A 153 8.79 19.87 -0.86
C GLY A 153 9.36 20.30 -2.21
N LYS A 154 10.56 20.89 -2.21
CA LYS A 154 11.28 21.28 -3.44
C LYS A 154 11.68 20.08 -4.30
N LYS A 155 12.13 18.97 -3.69
CA LYS A 155 12.38 17.71 -4.41
C LYS A 155 11.15 17.22 -5.15
N ALA A 156 9.99 17.25 -4.49
CA ALA A 156 8.75 16.78 -5.10
C ALA A 156 8.33 17.66 -6.28
N ALA A 157 8.40 18.98 -6.13
CA ALA A 157 8.12 19.90 -7.24
C ALA A 157 9.06 19.68 -8.43
N TYR A 158 10.37 19.50 -8.16
CA TYR A 158 11.32 19.23 -9.23
C TYR A 158 11.05 17.90 -9.93
N ALA A 159 10.83 16.82 -9.17
CA ALA A 159 10.51 15.50 -9.71
C ALA A 159 9.26 15.54 -10.61
N LEU A 160 8.18 16.19 -10.15
CA LEU A 160 6.95 16.38 -10.93
C LEU A 160 7.21 17.19 -12.21
N SER A 161 8.04 18.24 -12.14
CA SER A 161 8.41 19.04 -13.32
C SER A 161 9.18 18.25 -14.38
N GLN A 162 9.83 17.15 -13.99
CA GLN A 162 10.54 16.24 -14.88
C GLN A 162 9.69 15.02 -15.29
N ASN A 163 8.37 15.05 -15.07
CA ASN A 163 7.43 13.96 -15.39
C ASN A 163 7.60 12.68 -14.56
N LEU A 164 8.24 12.74 -13.39
CA LEU A 164 8.11 11.68 -12.40
C LEU A 164 6.83 11.87 -11.60
N LYS A 165 6.17 10.76 -11.26
CA LYS A 165 5.12 10.72 -10.26
C LYS A 165 5.75 10.60 -8.86
N VAL A 166 5.10 11.11 -7.82
CA VAL A 166 5.68 11.22 -6.48
C VAL A 166 4.87 10.46 -5.45
N MET A 167 5.53 9.57 -4.69
CA MET A 167 5.03 9.06 -3.41
C MET A 167 5.59 9.94 -2.28
N ALA A 168 4.79 10.90 -1.83
CA ALA A 168 5.12 11.90 -0.83
C ALA A 168 4.84 11.36 0.58
N CYS A 169 5.88 11.09 1.36
CA CYS A 169 5.74 10.47 2.67
C CYS A 169 5.69 11.50 3.80
N ILE A 170 4.81 11.22 4.76
CA ILE A 170 4.57 12.00 5.98
C ILE A 170 4.44 11.05 7.17
N GLY A 171 4.64 11.53 8.39
CA GLY A 171 4.53 10.71 9.59
C GLY A 171 5.10 11.38 10.82
N GLU A 172 4.58 11.01 11.99
CA GLU A 172 5.05 11.46 13.29
C GLU A 172 5.85 10.40 14.04
N LEU A 173 6.84 10.84 14.82
CA LEU A 173 7.61 10.04 15.76
C LEU A 173 6.80 9.65 17.00
N LEU A 174 7.32 8.69 17.77
CA LEU A 174 6.67 8.22 19.00
C LEU A 174 6.49 9.35 20.01
N GLU A 175 7.54 10.14 20.23
CA GLU A 175 7.55 11.25 21.18
C GLU A 175 6.57 12.37 20.76
N GLU A 176 6.43 12.58 19.45
CA GLU A 176 5.49 13.55 18.89
C GLU A 176 4.04 13.09 19.08
N ARG A 177 3.77 11.80 18.86
CA ARG A 177 2.45 11.20 19.12
C ARG A 177 2.09 11.23 20.60
N GLU A 178 3.01 10.83 21.48
CA GLU A 178 2.81 10.85 22.93
C GLU A 178 2.62 12.28 23.48
N ALA A 179 3.17 13.28 22.79
CA ALA A 179 2.93 14.70 23.07
C ALA A 179 1.64 15.27 22.45
N GLY A 180 0.82 14.46 21.78
CA GLY A 180 -0.43 14.88 21.13
C GLY A 180 -0.23 15.70 19.85
N LYS A 181 0.93 15.60 19.20
CA LYS A 181 1.33 16.42 18.04
C LYS A 181 1.21 15.71 16.68
N THR A 182 0.54 14.55 16.62
CA THR A 182 0.38 13.79 15.36
C THR A 182 -0.08 14.67 14.21
N PHE A 183 -1.17 15.42 14.40
CA PHE A 183 -1.72 16.26 13.34
C PHE A 183 -0.85 17.49 13.06
N ASP A 184 -0.28 18.14 14.08
CA ASP A 184 0.63 19.28 13.88
C ASP A 184 1.82 18.91 13.00
N VAL A 185 2.43 17.75 13.25
CA VAL A 185 3.58 17.25 12.49
C VAL A 185 3.16 16.89 11.06
N CYS A 186 2.15 16.04 10.90
CA CYS A 186 1.68 15.60 9.59
C CYS A 186 1.21 16.79 8.73
N PHE A 187 0.48 17.76 9.31
CA PHE A 187 -0.02 18.92 8.58
C PHE A 187 1.09 19.90 8.20
N LYS A 188 2.13 20.05 9.04
CA LYS A 188 3.32 20.81 8.67
C LYS A 188 4.04 20.18 7.48
N GLN A 189 4.23 18.86 7.48
CA GLN A 189 4.84 18.13 6.37
C GLN A 189 3.99 18.22 5.09
N MET A 190 2.67 18.07 5.21
CA MET A 190 1.72 18.27 4.10
C MET A 190 1.77 19.69 3.52
N LYS A 191 1.84 20.70 4.40
CA LYS A 191 1.98 22.09 3.99
C LYS A 191 3.24 22.31 3.14
N ALA A 192 4.37 21.72 3.51
CA ALA A 192 5.60 21.88 2.74
C ALA A 192 5.49 21.29 1.31
N PHE A 193 4.76 20.19 1.14
CA PHE A 193 4.40 19.70 -0.20
C PHE A 193 3.45 20.67 -0.92
N ALA A 194 2.36 21.11 -0.27
CA ALA A 194 1.36 21.99 -0.87
C ALA A 194 1.89 23.38 -1.26
N ASP A 195 2.88 23.89 -0.53
CA ASP A 195 3.56 25.15 -0.87
C ASP A 195 4.39 25.05 -2.16
N ASN A 196 4.71 23.85 -2.63
CA ASN A 196 5.55 23.59 -3.81
C ASN A 196 4.81 22.86 -4.95
N ILE A 197 3.68 22.18 -4.67
CA ILE A 197 2.94 21.35 -5.62
C ILE A 197 1.59 22.00 -5.96
N THR A 198 1.43 22.40 -7.21
CA THR A 198 0.15 22.90 -7.74
C THR A 198 -0.73 21.80 -8.31
N ASP A 199 -0.14 20.86 -9.08
CA ASP A 199 -0.86 19.73 -9.69
C ASP A 199 -0.59 18.43 -8.92
N TRP A 200 -1.65 17.89 -8.32
CA TRP A 200 -1.62 16.71 -7.47
C TRP A 200 -1.95 15.41 -8.22
N THR A 201 -2.23 15.47 -9.53
CA THR A 201 -2.64 14.32 -10.36
C THR A 201 -1.64 13.17 -10.30
N ASN A 202 -0.35 13.48 -10.20
CA ASN A 202 0.76 12.53 -10.15
C ASN A 202 1.34 12.35 -8.75
N VAL A 203 0.56 12.63 -7.70
CA VAL A 203 0.98 12.52 -6.30
C VAL A 203 0.17 11.46 -5.57
N VAL A 204 0.87 10.67 -4.76
CA VAL A 204 0.32 9.75 -3.77
C VAL A 204 0.90 10.15 -2.42
N ILE A 205 0.06 10.25 -1.40
CA ILE A 205 0.51 10.52 -0.03
C ILE A 205 0.70 9.19 0.69
N ALA A 206 1.85 8.98 1.33
CA ALA A 206 2.11 7.82 2.17
C ALA A 206 2.20 8.23 3.65
N TYR A 207 1.24 7.80 4.47
CA TYR A 207 1.31 8.01 5.91
C TYR A 207 2.13 6.88 6.57
N GLU A 208 3.27 7.25 7.15
CA GLU A 208 4.14 6.37 7.91
C GLU A 208 3.90 6.60 9.42
N PRO A 209 3.27 5.66 10.15
CA PRO A 209 3.18 5.74 11.61
C PRO A 209 4.56 5.42 12.22
N VAL A 210 5.51 6.36 12.15
CA VAL A 210 6.91 6.14 12.59
C VAL A 210 6.95 5.75 14.06
N TRP A 211 6.02 6.27 14.85
CA TRP A 211 5.75 5.84 16.23
C TRP A 211 5.52 4.33 16.44
N ALA A 212 5.16 3.57 15.39
CA ALA A 212 4.94 2.13 15.40
C ALA A 212 6.00 1.34 14.58
N ILE A 213 7.00 2.02 13.99
CA ILE A 213 8.06 1.36 13.21
C ILE A 213 9.28 1.14 14.12
N GLY A 214 9.53 -0.12 14.49
CA GLY A 214 10.71 -0.48 15.30
C GLY A 214 10.64 -0.11 16.78
N THR A 215 9.51 0.43 17.26
CA THR A 215 9.31 0.88 18.66
C THR A 215 8.69 -0.20 19.55
N GLY A 216 8.28 -1.33 18.98
CA GLY A 216 7.49 -2.36 19.67
C GLY A 216 6.00 -2.02 19.84
N LYS A 217 5.56 -0.83 19.42
CA LYS A 217 4.15 -0.47 19.31
C LYS A 217 3.58 -0.99 17.98
N VAL A 218 2.27 -1.24 17.96
CA VAL A 218 1.54 -1.66 16.75
C VAL A 218 0.43 -0.66 16.50
N ALA A 219 0.36 -0.12 15.28
CA ALA A 219 -0.76 0.71 14.84
C ALA A 219 -1.94 -0.18 14.46
N SER A 220 -3.10 0.06 15.08
CA SER A 220 -4.33 -0.60 14.67
C SER A 220 -4.86 -0.03 13.35
N PRO A 221 -5.67 -0.79 12.58
CA PRO A 221 -6.33 -0.27 11.39
C PRO A 221 -7.19 0.98 11.66
N GLU A 222 -7.78 1.12 12.85
CA GLU A 222 -8.55 2.30 13.26
C GLU A 222 -7.66 3.53 13.45
N GLN A 223 -6.49 3.36 14.06
CA GLN A 223 -5.53 4.46 14.23
C GLN A 223 -4.96 4.92 12.88
N ALA A 224 -4.75 3.99 11.94
CA ALA A 224 -4.38 4.33 10.58
C ALA A 224 -5.50 5.12 9.87
N GLN A 225 -6.75 4.64 9.97
CA GLN A 225 -7.93 5.31 9.41
C GLN A 225 -8.12 6.73 9.96
N GLU A 226 -7.93 6.93 11.27
CA GLU A 226 -8.03 8.24 11.92
C GLU A 226 -7.10 9.28 11.27
N VAL A 227 -5.83 8.92 11.08
CA VAL A 227 -4.86 9.85 10.48
C VAL A 227 -5.15 10.05 9.00
N HIS A 228 -5.51 9.00 8.25
CA HIS A 228 -5.85 9.13 6.84
C HIS A 228 -7.06 10.06 6.60
N ALA A 229 -8.12 9.92 7.40
CA ALA A 229 -9.28 10.80 7.33
C ALA A 229 -8.91 12.26 7.61
N ALA A 230 -8.05 12.51 8.62
CA ALA A 230 -7.57 13.85 8.94
C ALA A 230 -6.70 14.44 7.81
N VAL A 231 -5.84 13.63 7.18
CA VAL A 231 -5.04 14.06 6.01
C VAL A 231 -5.93 14.39 4.82
N ARG A 232 -7.00 13.61 4.59
CA ARG A 232 -7.97 13.90 3.52
C ARG A 232 -8.74 15.19 3.79
N ASP A 233 -9.19 15.42 5.02
CA ASP A 233 -9.85 16.67 5.40
C ASP A 233 -8.91 17.88 5.29
N TRP A 234 -7.64 17.70 5.63
CA TRP A 234 -6.61 18.71 5.43
C TRP A 234 -6.44 19.07 3.95
N LEU A 235 -6.36 18.08 3.05
CA LEU A 235 -6.31 18.31 1.60
C LEU A 235 -7.54 19.04 1.10
N LYS A 236 -8.72 18.68 1.61
CA LYS A 236 -9.99 19.30 1.22
C LYS A 236 -10.03 20.78 1.59
N THR A 237 -9.52 21.12 2.77
CA THR A 237 -9.52 22.47 3.32
C THR A 237 -8.41 23.35 2.74
N ASN A 238 -7.21 22.79 2.51
CA ASN A 238 -6.02 23.57 2.16
C ASN A 238 -5.62 23.49 0.68
N VAL A 239 -6.17 22.54 -0.08
CA VAL A 239 -5.92 22.42 -1.53
C VAL A 239 -7.23 22.54 -2.32
N SER A 240 -8.04 21.50 -2.34
CA SER A 240 -9.41 21.53 -2.88
C SER A 240 -10.15 20.23 -2.58
N ALA A 241 -11.49 20.27 -2.66
CA ALA A 241 -12.31 19.06 -2.57
C ALA A 241 -11.99 18.05 -3.68
N ASP A 242 -11.72 18.51 -4.89
CA ASP A 242 -11.36 17.65 -6.02
C ASP A 242 -10.04 16.90 -5.76
N VAL A 243 -9.01 17.60 -5.26
CA VAL A 243 -7.72 16.99 -4.89
C VAL A 243 -7.92 15.99 -3.76
N ALA A 244 -8.65 16.36 -2.70
CA ALA A 244 -8.92 15.45 -1.58
C ALA A 244 -9.64 14.16 -2.00
N SER A 245 -10.52 14.25 -3.02
CA SER A 245 -11.25 13.11 -3.54
C SER A 245 -10.46 12.23 -4.52
N THR A 246 -9.38 12.74 -5.11
CA THR A 246 -8.62 12.03 -6.17
C THR A 246 -7.26 11.54 -5.71
N VAL A 247 -6.61 12.28 -4.80
CA VAL A 247 -5.33 11.87 -4.22
C VAL A 247 -5.50 10.61 -3.40
N ARG A 248 -4.60 9.66 -3.66
CA ARG A 248 -4.52 8.40 -2.93
C ARG A 248 -3.68 8.59 -1.68
N ILE A 249 -4.23 8.23 -0.53
CA ILE A 249 -3.56 8.22 0.77
C ILE A 249 -3.31 6.77 1.16
N ILE A 250 -2.06 6.34 1.02
CA ILE A 250 -1.62 4.96 1.26
C ILE A 250 -0.98 4.83 2.64
N TYR A 251 -1.16 3.66 3.25
CA TYR A 251 -0.62 3.36 4.56
C TYR A 251 0.79 2.78 4.44
N GLY A 252 1.76 3.46 5.04
CA GLY A 252 3.19 3.12 5.05
C GLY A 252 3.68 2.47 6.33
N GLY A 253 2.78 1.99 7.20
CA GLY A 253 3.15 1.23 8.38
C GLY A 253 3.47 -0.24 8.08
N SER A 254 3.48 -1.08 9.13
CA SER A 254 3.73 -2.51 8.97
C SER A 254 2.57 -3.22 8.25
N VAL A 255 2.69 -3.39 6.93
CA VAL A 255 1.77 -4.16 6.09
C VAL A 255 2.37 -5.53 5.75
N ASN A 256 1.57 -6.58 5.90
CA ASN A 256 1.92 -7.95 5.54
C ASN A 256 0.67 -8.71 5.05
N ALA A 257 0.85 -9.94 4.56
CA ALA A 257 -0.23 -10.77 4.04
C ALA A 257 -1.34 -11.09 5.06
N ALA A 258 -1.05 -11.02 6.36
CA ALA A 258 -2.02 -11.33 7.41
C ALA A 258 -2.93 -10.14 7.78
N ASN A 259 -2.47 -8.89 7.58
CA ASN A 259 -3.23 -7.69 7.97
C ASN A 259 -3.71 -6.81 6.79
N CYS A 260 -3.20 -7.01 5.59
CA CYS A 260 -3.52 -6.16 4.44
C CYS A 260 -5.02 -6.13 4.11
N ALA A 261 -5.72 -7.26 4.24
CA ALA A 261 -7.16 -7.35 3.99
C ALA A 261 -8.00 -6.52 4.97
N GLU A 262 -7.56 -6.39 6.23
CA GLU A 262 -8.27 -5.59 7.23
C GLU A 262 -8.00 -4.09 7.05
N LEU A 263 -6.74 -3.72 6.78
CA LEU A 263 -6.37 -2.34 6.45
C LEU A 263 -7.06 -1.85 5.17
N ALA A 264 -7.15 -2.71 4.14
CA ALA A 264 -7.79 -2.35 2.87
C ALA A 264 -9.30 -2.06 2.98
N LYS A 265 -9.95 -2.44 4.08
CA LYS A 265 -11.38 -2.14 4.34
C LYS A 265 -11.62 -0.76 4.93
N LYS A 266 -10.56 -0.04 5.30
CA LYS A 266 -10.67 1.30 5.87
C LYS A 266 -10.96 2.33 4.77
N GLU A 267 -11.91 3.21 5.05
CA GLU A 267 -12.54 4.13 4.10
C GLU A 267 -11.56 5.07 3.40
N ASP A 268 -10.53 5.53 4.13
CA ASP A 268 -9.54 6.49 3.64
C ASP A 268 -8.17 5.85 3.35
N ILE A 269 -8.04 4.53 3.49
CA ILE A 269 -6.82 3.80 3.12
C ILE A 269 -6.90 3.38 1.65
N ASP A 270 -6.24 4.13 0.78
CA ASP A 270 -6.23 3.93 -0.67
C ASP A 270 -5.18 2.92 -1.16
N GLY A 271 -4.48 2.27 -0.23
CA GLY A 271 -3.45 1.28 -0.54
C GLY A 271 -2.28 1.31 0.43
N PHE A 272 -1.12 0.85 -0.02
CA PHE A 272 0.03 0.59 0.86
C PHE A 272 1.37 1.02 0.29
N LEU A 273 2.28 1.47 1.17
CA LEU A 273 3.70 1.52 0.91
C LEU A 273 4.39 0.44 1.75
N VAL A 274 4.63 -0.71 1.15
CA VAL A 274 5.05 -1.95 1.82
C VAL A 274 6.57 -1.98 1.99
N GLY A 275 7.04 -2.12 3.23
CA GLY A 275 8.46 -2.34 3.55
C GLY A 275 8.89 -3.79 3.33
N GLY A 276 9.33 -4.49 4.38
CA GLY A 276 9.99 -5.80 4.28
C GLY A 276 9.18 -6.92 3.58
N ALA A 277 7.84 -6.87 3.61
CA ALA A 277 7.01 -7.84 2.88
C ALA A 277 7.11 -7.68 1.33
N SER A 278 7.55 -6.53 0.83
CA SER A 278 7.79 -6.31 -0.61
C SER A 278 8.98 -7.11 -1.15
N LEU A 279 9.86 -7.62 -0.29
CA LEU A 279 10.99 -8.48 -0.65
C LEU A 279 10.60 -9.96 -0.78
N LYS A 280 9.32 -10.30 -0.56
CA LYS A 280 8.76 -11.65 -0.67
C LYS A 280 7.67 -11.63 -1.73
N GLY A 281 8.01 -12.02 -2.97
CA GLY A 281 7.11 -11.92 -4.13
C GLY A 281 5.68 -12.41 -3.87
N PRO A 282 5.46 -13.63 -3.34
CA PRO A 282 4.12 -14.14 -3.05
C PRO A 282 3.34 -13.33 -2.00
N ASP A 283 4.01 -12.87 -0.93
CA ASP A 283 3.37 -12.04 0.10
C ASP A 283 3.00 -10.67 -0.49
N PHE A 284 3.88 -10.06 -1.29
CA PHE A 284 3.62 -8.79 -1.95
C PHE A 284 2.45 -8.88 -2.94
N ALA A 285 2.39 -9.95 -3.75
CA ALA A 285 1.26 -10.20 -4.64
C ALA A 285 -0.06 -10.35 -3.87
N THR A 286 -0.03 -11.04 -2.72
CA THR A 286 -1.21 -11.15 -1.83
C THR A 286 -1.66 -9.77 -1.34
N ILE A 287 -0.71 -8.89 -0.97
CA ILE A 287 -1.00 -7.51 -0.56
C ILE A 287 -1.58 -6.70 -1.73
N CYS A 288 -1.02 -6.80 -2.94
CA CYS A 288 -1.58 -6.16 -4.14
C CYS A 288 -3.02 -6.58 -4.39
N ASN A 289 -3.33 -7.87 -4.22
CA ASN A 289 -4.65 -8.44 -4.45
C ASN A 289 -5.65 -8.19 -3.31
N SER A 290 -5.23 -7.56 -2.20
CA SER A 290 -6.14 -7.22 -1.09
C SER A 290 -7.15 -6.14 -1.48
N VAL A 291 -7.02 -5.51 -2.65
CA VAL A 291 -8.06 -4.64 -3.25
C VAL A 291 -9.40 -5.36 -3.35
N THR A 292 -9.41 -6.69 -3.53
CA THR A 292 -10.63 -7.50 -3.51
C THR A 292 -11.35 -7.45 -2.17
N SER A 293 -10.63 -7.30 -1.04
CA SER A 293 -11.23 -7.20 0.29
C SER A 293 -12.02 -5.92 0.49
N LYS A 294 -11.71 -4.87 -0.28
CA LYS A 294 -12.46 -3.62 -0.33
C LYS A 294 -13.79 -3.78 -1.08
N LYS A 295 -13.80 -4.64 -2.11
CA LYS A 295 -15.02 -5.00 -2.87
C LYS A 295 -15.94 -5.98 -2.13
N VAL A 296 -15.42 -6.85 -1.28
CA VAL A 296 -16.23 -7.86 -0.57
C VAL A 296 -17.06 -7.26 0.57
N THR A 297 -16.83 -5.99 0.91
CA THR A 297 -17.74 -5.16 1.74
C THR A 297 -18.76 -4.36 0.92
N ALA A 298 -18.85 -4.61 -0.39
CA ALA A 298 -19.92 -4.13 -1.29
C ALA A 298 -20.96 -5.22 -1.53
#